data_AF-A0A3D3NUZ8-F1
#
_entry.id   AF-A0A3D3NUZ8-F1
#
_cell.length_a   1.000
_cell.length_b   1.000
_cell.length_c   1.000
_cell.angle_alpha   90.00
_cell.angle_beta   90.00
_cell.angle_gamma   90.00
#
_symmetry.space_group_name_H-M   'P 1'
#
loop_
_entity.id
_entity.type
_entity.pdbx_description
1 polymer ?
#
loop_
_entity_poly.entity_id
_entity_poly.type
_entity_poly.pdbx_seq_one_letter_code
_entity_poly.pdbx_strand_id
1 'polypeptide(L)'
;MIVFFRLDNFYPLLFPMRHALRLLLLATLVWHPVVQAQDAQPALNIQQETEALMNEGLRLFGEGKYAEALAKIEQVKKNVSGKPFPQVLFVEGASYFNQNEYEKAVVPLEEYVKNFSDGDFINPVRMALGRCYINKGEPDKG
;
A
#
# COMPACT_ATOMS: atom_id res chain seq x y z
N MET A 1 25.10 73.75 22.59
CA MET A 1 24.23 74.76 21.96
C MET A 1 22.93 74.02 21.59
N ILE A 2 21.96 73.90 22.50
CA ILE A 2 20.73 74.73 22.60
C ILE A 2 20.19 74.99 21.18
N VAL A 3 19.02 74.50 20.77
CA VAL A 3 17.72 75.10 21.09
C VAL A 3 16.56 74.10 20.89
N PHE A 4 15.63 74.13 21.85
CA PHE A 4 14.29 73.58 21.89
C PHE A 4 13.39 74.12 20.76
N PHE A 5 12.49 73.30 20.22
CA PHE A 5 11.15 73.79 19.85
C PHE A 5 10.09 72.78 20.31
N ARG A 6 9.32 73.19 21.32
CA ARG A 6 8.02 72.61 21.68
C ARG A 6 6.98 73.15 20.70
N LEU A 7 6.08 72.27 20.26
CA LEU A 7 4.63 72.52 20.12
C LEU A 7 3.97 71.16 20.43
N ASP A 8 3.52 70.94 21.66
CA ASP A 8 2.15 71.13 22.11
C ASP A 8 1.10 70.25 21.40
N ASN A 9 0.55 69.34 22.20
CA ASN A 9 -0.85 68.91 22.22
C ASN A 9 -1.45 68.16 21.00
N PHE A 10 -1.55 66.83 21.13
CA PHE A 10 -2.85 66.18 21.37
C PHE A 10 -2.64 64.71 21.77
N TYR A 11 -2.97 64.33 23.01
CA TYR A 11 -3.33 62.95 23.33
C TYR A 11 -4.85 62.92 23.54
N PRO A 12 -5.52 61.82 23.16
CA PRO A 12 -5.96 60.96 24.24
C PRO A 12 -5.66 59.48 24.00
N LEU A 13 -4.96 58.92 24.98
CA LEU A 13 -5.19 57.64 25.63
C LEU A 13 -6.28 56.74 25.01
N LEU A 14 -5.84 55.61 24.44
CA LEU A 14 -6.35 54.28 24.78
C LEU A 14 -5.34 53.23 24.29
N PHE A 15 -4.41 52.87 25.19
CA PHE A 15 -3.72 51.57 25.18
C PHE A 15 -4.78 50.45 25.43
N PRO A 16 -4.56 49.16 25.05
CA PRO A 16 -3.24 48.53 25.18
C PRO A 16 -2.81 47.50 24.13
N MET A 17 -1.48 47.32 24.08
CA MET A 17 -0.74 46.04 24.07
C MET A 17 -1.18 44.94 23.10
N ARG A 18 -0.28 44.38 22.29
CA ARG A 18 0.91 43.66 22.78
C ARG A 18 2.18 44.03 22.02
N HIS A 19 3.09 44.63 22.78
CA HIS A 19 4.56 44.51 22.70
C HIS A 19 5.01 43.38 21.77
N ALA A 20 5.63 43.74 20.64
CA ALA A 20 7.06 43.99 20.57
C ALA A 20 7.86 42.71 20.83
N LEU A 21 8.47 42.17 19.77
CA LEU A 21 9.91 41.97 19.63
C LEU A 21 10.18 41.03 18.44
N ARG A 22 10.05 41.53 17.21
CA ARG A 22 10.67 40.88 16.03
C ARG A 22 11.95 41.64 15.71
N LEU A 23 12.97 41.41 16.52
CA LEU A 23 14.34 41.79 16.17
C LEU A 23 15.22 40.56 16.27
N LEU A 24 15.94 40.33 15.16
CA LEU A 24 17.11 39.49 15.00
C LEU A 24 16.90 37.97 15.13
N LEU A 25 16.76 37.32 13.97
CA LEU A 25 17.59 36.17 13.59
C LEU A 25 17.49 35.98 12.06
N LEU A 26 18.38 36.67 11.35
CA LEU A 26 18.82 36.25 10.01
C LEU A 26 19.81 35.09 10.18
N ALA A 27 19.86 34.24 9.16
CA ALA A 27 20.81 33.15 8.95
C ALA A 27 20.55 31.84 9.73
N THR A 28 19.61 31.04 9.24
CA THR A 28 19.95 29.85 8.45
C THR A 28 18.69 29.45 7.69
N LEU A 29 18.51 30.08 6.53
CA LEU A 29 17.63 29.53 5.51
C LEU A 29 18.35 28.30 4.97
N VAL A 30 18.39 27.22 5.76
CA VAL A 30 18.72 25.92 5.23
C VAL A 30 17.57 25.64 4.28
N TRP A 31 17.86 25.80 3.00
CA TRP A 31 17.12 25.20 1.92
C TRP A 31 17.18 23.68 2.13
N HIS A 32 16.40 23.19 3.08
CA HIS A 32 15.98 21.82 3.04
C HIS A 32 14.94 21.79 1.92
N PRO A 33 15.13 21.01 0.84
CA PRO A 33 13.96 20.53 0.15
C PRO A 33 13.19 19.77 1.23
N VAL A 34 12.12 20.35 1.75
CA VAL A 34 11.10 19.55 2.40
C VAL A 34 10.59 18.70 1.24
N VAL A 35 11.15 17.51 1.07
CA VAL A 35 10.54 16.48 0.25
C VAL A 35 9.18 16.31 0.93
N GLN A 36 8.16 16.93 0.34
CA GLN A 36 6.88 17.10 1.01
C GLN A 36 6.36 15.69 1.31
N ALA A 37 5.84 15.49 2.52
CA ALA A 37 5.13 14.26 2.88
C ALA A 37 3.98 13.92 1.88
N GLN A 38 3.60 14.88 1.04
CA GLN A 38 2.65 14.74 -0.07
C GLN A 38 3.11 13.76 -1.16
N ASP A 39 4.41 13.57 -1.42
CA ASP A 39 4.87 12.57 -2.39
C ASP A 39 4.84 11.14 -1.84
N ALA A 40 4.94 10.99 -0.51
CA ALA A 40 4.83 9.70 0.18
C ALA A 40 3.36 9.25 0.38
N GLN A 41 2.41 10.19 0.36
CA GLN A 41 0.98 9.90 0.57
C GLN A 41 0.36 9.00 -0.52
N PRO A 42 0.55 9.24 -1.83
CA PRO A 42 0.04 8.35 -2.87
C PRO A 42 0.55 6.92 -2.73
N ALA A 43 1.85 6.74 -2.47
CA ALA A 43 2.44 5.42 -2.28
C ALA A 43 1.88 4.71 -1.03
N LEU A 44 1.71 5.43 0.08
CA LEU A 44 1.11 4.90 1.30
C LEU A 44 -0.37 4.51 1.08
N ASN A 45 -1.12 5.33 0.32
CA ASN A 45 -2.52 5.06 0.01
C ASN A 45 -2.68 3.79 -0.83
N ILE A 46 -1.86 3.63 -1.86
CA ILE A 46 -1.87 2.40 -2.68
C ILE A 46 -1.46 1.19 -1.84
N GLN A 47 -0.49 1.33 -0.93
CA GLN A 47 -0.10 0.24 -0.04
C GLN A 47 -1.26 -0.18 0.88
N GLN A 48 -1.91 0.77 1.56
CA GLN A 48 -3.04 0.51 2.44
C GLN A 48 -4.24 -0.09 1.68
N GLU A 49 -4.52 0.42 0.49
CA GLU A 49 -5.56 -0.12 -0.39
C GLU A 49 -5.24 -1.56 -0.81
N THR A 50 -3.99 -1.83 -1.18
CA THR A 50 -3.54 -3.18 -1.57
C THR A 50 -3.67 -4.16 -0.41
N GLU A 51 -3.27 -3.76 0.79
CA GLU A 51 -3.42 -4.58 2.00
C GLU A 51 -4.90 -4.84 2.32
N ALA A 52 -5.76 -3.82 2.20
CA ALA A 52 -7.21 -3.97 2.41
C ALA A 52 -7.83 -4.94 1.39
N LEU A 53 -7.47 -4.82 0.11
CA LEU A 53 -7.92 -5.72 -0.96
C LEU A 53 -7.42 -7.15 -0.73
N MET A 54 -6.17 -7.33 -0.29
CA MET A 54 -5.60 -8.64 0.02
C MET A 54 -6.34 -9.30 1.19
N ASN A 55 -6.61 -8.55 2.26
CA ASN A 55 -7.36 -9.04 3.43
C ASN A 55 -8.80 -9.42 3.05
N GLU A 56 -9.46 -8.62 2.21
CA GLU A 56 -10.80 -8.93 1.74
C GLU A 56 -10.80 -10.19 0.84
N GLY A 57 -9.83 -10.31 -0.07
CA GLY A 57 -9.66 -11.50 -0.91
C GLY A 57 -9.45 -12.77 -0.09
N LEU A 58 -8.62 -12.72 0.95
CA LEU A 58 -8.41 -13.84 1.88
C LEU A 58 -9.69 -14.20 2.64
N ARG A 59 -10.44 -13.20 3.11
CA ARG A 59 -11.73 -13.43 3.78
C ARG A 59 -12.73 -14.13 2.86
N LEU A 60 -12.89 -13.61 1.63
CA LEU A 60 -13.79 -14.18 0.63
C LEU A 60 -13.38 -15.62 0.24
N PHE A 61 -12.08 -15.87 0.14
CA PHE A 61 -11.54 -17.21 -0.09
C PHE A 61 -11.91 -18.17 1.05
N GLY A 62 -11.74 -17.74 2.31
CA GLY A 62 -12.13 -18.52 3.50
C GLY A 62 -13.64 -18.77 3.60
N GLU A 63 -14.46 -17.88 3.04
CA GLU A 63 -15.91 -18.04 2.91
C GLU A 63 -16.33 -18.93 1.72
N GLY A 64 -15.39 -19.41 0.90
CA GLY A 64 -15.66 -20.20 -0.30
C GLY A 64 -16.15 -19.38 -1.50
N LYS A 65 -16.11 -18.05 -1.43
CA LYS A 65 -16.53 -17.13 -2.49
C LYS A 65 -15.40 -16.89 -3.48
N TYR A 66 -15.00 -17.94 -4.18
CA TYR A 66 -13.78 -17.95 -5.01
C TYR A 66 -13.79 -16.93 -6.15
N ALA A 67 -14.92 -16.73 -6.82
CA ALA A 67 -15.04 -15.72 -7.87
C ALA A 67 -14.87 -14.28 -7.34
N GLU A 68 -15.45 -13.99 -6.17
CA GLU A 68 -15.30 -12.68 -5.53
C GLU A 68 -13.87 -12.48 -5.02
N ALA A 69 -13.24 -13.52 -4.47
CA ALA A 69 -11.84 -13.50 -4.06
C ALA A 69 -10.92 -13.17 -5.25
N LEU A 70 -11.12 -13.85 -6.39
CA LEU A 70 -10.36 -13.58 -7.62
C LEU A 70 -10.51 -12.13 -8.09
N ALA A 71 -11.72 -11.56 -8.03
CA ALA A 71 -11.94 -10.16 -8.40
C ALA A 71 -11.16 -9.16 -7.52
N LYS A 72 -10.93 -9.49 -6.24
CA LYS A 72 -10.07 -8.69 -5.33
C LYS A 72 -8.59 -8.90 -5.64
N ILE A 73 -8.19 -10.14 -5.91
CA ILE A 73 -6.80 -10.46 -6.30
C ILE A 73 -6.39 -9.76 -7.60
N GLU A 74 -7.28 -9.64 -8.58
CA GLU A 74 -7.01 -8.88 -9.81
C GLU A 74 -6.72 -7.40 -9.52
N GLN A 75 -7.40 -6.80 -8.54
CA GLN A 75 -7.15 -5.42 -8.12
C GLN A 75 -5.79 -5.31 -7.40
N VAL A 76 -5.45 -6.25 -6.52
CA VAL A 76 -4.12 -6.33 -5.89
C VAL A 76 -3.03 -6.41 -6.96
N LYS A 77 -3.17 -7.27 -7.98
CA LYS A 77 -2.20 -7.44 -9.07
C LYS A 77 -1.96 -6.15 -9.86
N LYS A 78 -2.99 -5.31 -10.05
CA LYS A 78 -2.85 -3.98 -10.68
C LYS A 78 -2.01 -3.04 -9.82
N ASN A 79 -2.24 -3.02 -8.50
CA ASN A 79 -1.52 -2.13 -7.59
C ASN A 79 -0.04 -2.52 -7.43
N VAL A 80 0.26 -3.81 -7.48
CA VAL A 80 1.65 -4.31 -7.34
C VAL A 80 2.37 -4.51 -8.67
N SER A 81 1.81 -3.99 -9.77
CA SER A 81 2.37 -4.08 -11.13
C SER A 81 2.71 -5.51 -11.56
N GLY A 82 1.90 -6.49 -11.14
CA GLY A 82 2.09 -7.90 -11.49
C GLY A 82 3.31 -8.58 -10.87
N LYS A 83 4.02 -7.95 -9.93
CA LYS A 83 5.09 -8.61 -9.18
C LYS A 83 4.48 -9.82 -8.43
N PRO A 84 5.12 -11.01 -8.46
CA PRO A 84 4.58 -12.18 -7.78
C PRO A 84 4.66 -12.02 -6.26
N PHE A 85 3.57 -12.36 -5.57
CA PHE A 85 3.50 -12.45 -4.12
C PHE A 85 2.91 -13.80 -3.71
N PRO A 86 3.43 -14.45 -2.66
CA PRO A 86 3.01 -15.80 -2.30
C PRO A 86 1.50 -15.85 -1.98
N GLN A 87 0.98 -14.90 -1.21
CA GLN A 87 -0.45 -14.84 -0.87
C GLN A 87 -1.34 -14.66 -2.11
N VAL A 88 -0.94 -13.80 -3.05
CA VAL A 88 -1.66 -13.57 -4.31
C VAL A 88 -1.73 -14.84 -5.12
N LEU A 89 -0.59 -15.49 -5.36
CA LEU A 89 -0.52 -16.71 -6.16
C LEU A 89 -1.26 -17.88 -5.50
N PHE A 90 -1.16 -18.01 -4.17
CA PHE A 90 -1.89 -19.02 -3.42
C PHE A 90 -3.40 -18.82 -3.55
N VAL A 91 -3.92 -17.63 -3.27
CA VAL A 91 -5.37 -17.35 -3.34
C VAL A 91 -5.87 -17.50 -4.78
N GLU A 92 -5.15 -16.98 -5.77
CA GLU A 92 -5.52 -17.10 -7.19
C GLU A 92 -5.60 -18.57 -7.63
N GLY A 93 -4.52 -19.32 -7.41
CA GLY A 93 -4.44 -20.73 -7.79
C GLY A 93 -5.43 -21.62 -7.03
N ALA A 94 -5.54 -21.45 -5.72
CA ALA A 94 -6.49 -22.21 -4.91
C ALA A 94 -7.95 -21.86 -5.26
N SER A 95 -8.26 -20.61 -5.61
CA SER A 95 -9.60 -20.22 -6.03
C SER A 95 -10.00 -20.87 -7.35
N TYR A 96 -9.10 -20.90 -8.33
CA TYR A 96 -9.36 -21.64 -9.59
C TYR A 96 -9.48 -23.14 -9.34
N PHE A 97 -8.62 -23.72 -8.49
CA PHE A 97 -8.68 -25.14 -8.14
C PHE A 97 -10.03 -25.52 -7.52
N ASN A 98 -10.54 -24.73 -6.57
CA ASN A 98 -11.83 -25.00 -5.92
C ASN A 98 -13.03 -24.79 -6.87
N GLN A 99 -12.86 -24.05 -7.95
CA GLN A 99 -13.85 -23.92 -9.03
C GLN A 99 -13.71 -25.01 -10.11
N ASN A 100 -12.80 -25.98 -9.91
CA ASN A 100 -12.44 -27.03 -10.88
C ASN A 100 -11.87 -26.50 -12.20
N GLU A 101 -11.38 -25.27 -12.21
CA GLU A 101 -10.71 -24.65 -13.37
C GLU A 101 -9.22 -25.00 -13.35
N TYR A 102 -8.90 -26.29 -13.47
CA TYR A 102 -7.56 -26.82 -13.25
C TYR A 102 -6.52 -26.23 -14.20
N GLU A 103 -6.88 -25.98 -15.46
CA GLU A 103 -6.01 -25.36 -16.45
C GLU A 103 -5.56 -23.95 -16.01
N LYS A 104 -6.47 -23.18 -15.39
CA LYS A 104 -6.15 -21.86 -14.87
C LYS A 104 -5.40 -21.94 -13.55
N ALA A 105 -5.74 -22.91 -12.69
CA ALA A 105 -5.13 -23.09 -11.39
C ALA A 105 -3.64 -23.42 -11.47
N VAL A 106 -3.21 -24.23 -12.46
CA VAL A 106 -1.81 -24.63 -12.63
C VAL A 106 -0.88 -23.42 -12.74
N VAL A 107 -1.27 -22.39 -13.50
CA VAL A 107 -0.42 -21.23 -13.79
C VAL A 107 0.12 -20.52 -12.53
N PRO A 108 -0.74 -19.97 -11.64
CA PRO A 108 -0.27 -19.32 -10.41
C PRO A 108 0.33 -20.31 -9.40
N LEU A 109 -0.09 -21.57 -9.38
CA LEU A 109 0.45 -22.57 -8.46
C LEU A 109 1.90 -22.98 -8.84
N GLU A 110 2.18 -23.14 -10.12
CA GLU A 110 3.55 -23.34 -10.61
C GLU A 110 4.43 -22.13 -10.36
N GLU A 111 3.89 -20.94 -10.61
CA GLU A 111 4.60 -19.70 -10.31
C GLU A 111 4.93 -19.58 -8.81
N TYR A 112 4.02 -20.04 -7.94
CA TYR A 112 4.30 -20.13 -6.50
C TYR A 112 5.46 -21.07 -6.23
N VAL A 113 5.39 -22.32 -6.71
CA VAL A 113 6.44 -23.34 -6.45
C VAL A 113 7.81 -22.86 -6.96
N LYS A 114 7.84 -22.14 -8.08
CA LYS A 114 9.06 -21.61 -8.69
C LYS A 114 9.68 -20.47 -7.87
N ASN A 115 8.87 -19.55 -7.35
CA ASN A 115 9.37 -18.32 -6.71
C ASN A 115 9.38 -18.37 -5.18
N PHE A 116 8.60 -19.27 -4.57
CA PHE A 116 8.35 -19.34 -3.13
C PHE A 116 8.41 -20.80 -2.66
N SER A 117 9.48 -21.51 -2.99
CA SER A 117 9.65 -22.94 -2.68
C SER A 117 9.68 -23.29 -1.19
N ASP A 118 9.85 -22.29 -0.32
CA ASP A 118 9.86 -22.34 1.14
C ASP A 118 8.76 -21.48 1.78
N GLY A 119 7.81 -20.97 0.98
CA GLY A 119 6.75 -20.10 1.47
C GLY A 119 5.70 -20.81 2.32
N ASP A 120 5.00 -20.05 3.17
CA ASP A 120 4.03 -20.58 4.17
C ASP A 120 2.92 -21.45 3.58
N PHE A 121 2.60 -21.29 2.29
CA PHE A 121 1.55 -22.03 1.59
C PHE A 121 2.10 -23.14 0.70
N ILE A 122 3.40 -23.46 0.74
CA ILE A 122 4.00 -24.41 -0.21
C ILE A 122 3.35 -25.80 -0.16
N ASN A 123 3.01 -26.28 1.04
CA ASN A 123 2.38 -27.59 1.21
C ASN A 123 0.99 -27.67 0.55
N PRO A 124 0.02 -26.78 0.88
CA PRO A 124 -1.26 -26.79 0.20
C PRO A 124 -1.15 -26.45 -1.30
N VAL A 125 -0.19 -25.60 -1.71
CA VAL A 125 0.07 -25.30 -3.13
C VAL A 125 0.50 -26.56 -3.89
N ARG A 126 1.49 -27.32 -3.39
CA ARG A 126 1.95 -28.56 -4.04
C ARG A 126 0.83 -29.59 -4.10
N MET A 127 0.04 -29.73 -3.04
CA MET A 127 -1.11 -30.64 -3.04
C MET A 127 -2.16 -30.24 -4.08
N ALA A 128 -2.49 -28.95 -4.19
CA ALA A 128 -3.43 -28.47 -5.20
C ALA A 128 -2.88 -28.67 -6.61
N LEU A 129 -1.60 -28.34 -6.84
CA LEU A 129 -0.94 -28.48 -8.13
C LEU A 129 -0.92 -29.93 -8.62
N GLY A 130 -0.55 -30.87 -7.74
CA GLY A 130 -0.57 -32.29 -8.08
C GLY A 130 -1.97 -32.78 -8.45
N ARG A 131 -3.02 -32.32 -7.73
CA ARG A 131 -4.41 -32.62 -8.08
C ARG A 131 -4.83 -31.99 -9.41
N CYS A 132 -4.40 -30.76 -9.71
CA CYS A 132 -4.65 -30.17 -11.02
C CYS A 132 -4.04 -31.03 -12.13
N TYR A 133 -2.81 -31.50 -11.96
CA TYR A 133 -2.12 -32.33 -12.95
C TYR A 133 -2.77 -33.69 -13.16
N ILE A 134 -3.22 -34.34 -12.08
CA ILE A 134 -4.01 -35.58 -12.19
C ILE A 134 -5.31 -35.34 -12.97
N ASN A 135 -6.05 -34.26 -12.68
CA ASN A 135 -7.31 -33.97 -13.38
C ASN A 135 -7.11 -33.61 -14.85
N LYS A 136 -5.96 -33.02 -15.21
CA LYS A 136 -5.57 -32.75 -16.59
C LYS A 136 -5.12 -34.00 -17.37
N GLY A 137 -4.96 -35.15 -16.71
CA GLY A 137 -4.41 -36.36 -17.32
C GLY A 137 -2.89 -36.31 -17.51
N GLU A 138 -2.19 -35.46 -16.75
CA GLU A 138 -0.72 -35.31 -16.77
C GLU A 138 -0.12 -35.65 -15.39
N PRO A 139 -0.38 -36.84 -14.81
CA PRO A 139 -0.03 -37.15 -13.42
C PRO A 139 1.48 -37.08 -13.12
N ASP A 140 2.34 -37.32 -14.12
CA ASP A 140 3.80 -37.32 -13.97
C ASP A 140 4.39 -35.92 -13.70
N LYS A 141 3.59 -34.84 -13.85
CA LYS A 141 3.99 -33.46 -13.56
C LYS A 141 3.64 -33.00 -12.13
N GLY A 142 2.84 -33.78 -11.41
CA GLY A 142 2.22 -33.42 -10.13
C GLY A 142 3.01 -33.77 -8.88
#